data_AF-A0A8T5TW22-F1
#
_entry.id   AF-A0A8T5TW22-F1
#
_cell.length_a   1.000
_cell.length_b   1.000
_cell.length_c   1.000
_cell.angle_alpha   90.00
_cell.angle_beta   90.00
_cell.angle_gamma   90.00
#
_symmetry.space_group_name_H-M   'P 1'
#
loop_
_entity.id
_entity.type
_entity.pdbx_description
1 polymer ?
#
loop_
_entity_poly.entity_id
_entity_poly.type
_entity_poly.pdbx_seq_one_letter_code
_entity_poly.pdbx_strand_id
1 'polypeptide(L)'
;MSNDDKVRNESKIKERIWKIRDYIQDLNNIKEGIIHFLVSRKELDDVTKDLWISDVKGLYYNTVSAWEMLKSASKGNLNFLDKSKNFLHNARSLLAKVVSEIKFFKEELVLNLITETENSFENCWSAFYNEFNILTPEIKSTKHIERVIKVSDSEYHLPCSVCGKISVECKIGYGRFDEHESLVYSGITHSRSLRKNLANKLFKILKKEDLSEVHSFMKDYLCYEGIDAYCPECDKIYCWEHYNARVEYDDGFYDCTCGECPAGHLRMIDD
;
A
#
# COMPACT_ATOMS: atom_id res chain seq x y z
N MET A 1 -11.20 12.90 -29.98
CA MET A 1 -12.53 12.63 -29.39
C MET A 1 -13.41 13.83 -29.66
N SER A 2 -14.60 13.58 -30.22
CA SER A 2 -15.63 14.60 -30.36
C SER A 2 -16.14 15.05 -28.98
N ASN A 3 -16.86 16.18 -28.91
CA ASN A 3 -17.46 16.65 -27.66
C ASN A 3 -18.49 15.62 -27.13
N ASP A 4 -19.23 14.97 -28.02
CA ASP A 4 -20.22 13.94 -27.69
C ASP A 4 -19.55 12.68 -27.09
N ASP A 5 -18.37 12.29 -27.58
CA ASP A 5 -17.61 11.18 -27.01
C ASP A 5 -17.17 11.46 -25.57
N LYS A 6 -16.78 12.71 -25.26
CA LYS A 6 -16.39 13.12 -23.90
C LYS A 6 -17.58 13.03 -22.96
N VAL A 7 -18.73 13.61 -23.34
CA VAL A 7 -19.95 13.61 -22.53
C VAL A 7 -20.45 12.18 -22.27
N ARG A 8 -20.44 11.33 -23.30
CA ARG A 8 -20.86 9.92 -23.15
C ARG A 8 -19.92 9.14 -22.23
N ASN A 9 -18.62 9.44 -22.26
CA ASN A 9 -17.64 8.79 -21.37
C ASN A 9 -17.82 9.26 -19.91
N GLU A 10 -18.03 10.56 -19.68
CA GLU A 10 -18.28 11.10 -18.34
C GLU A 10 -19.53 10.50 -17.67
N SER A 11 -20.61 10.31 -18.44
CA SER A 11 -21.84 9.69 -17.93
C SER A 11 -21.59 8.25 -17.46
N LYS A 12 -20.87 7.45 -18.26
CA LYS A 12 -20.51 6.07 -17.91
C LYS A 12 -19.63 5.98 -16.66
N ILE A 13 -18.63 6.87 -16.54
CA ILE A 13 -17.76 6.93 -15.37
C ILE A 13 -18.58 7.21 -14.10
N LYS A 14 -19.50 8.18 -14.16
CA LYS A 14 -20.39 8.52 -13.03
C LYS A 14 -21.25 7.32 -12.62
N GLU A 15 -21.79 6.58 -13.57
CA GLU A 15 -22.59 5.38 -13.28
C GLU A 15 -21.75 4.29 -12.58
N ARG A 16 -20.54 3.99 -13.08
CA ARG A 16 -19.67 2.97 -12.46
C ARG A 16 -19.24 3.36 -11.05
N ILE A 17 -18.84 4.62 -10.83
CA ILE A 17 -18.50 5.11 -9.49
C ILE A 17 -19.71 5.05 -8.55
N TRP A 18 -20.93 5.24 -9.07
CA TRP A 18 -22.13 5.11 -8.26
C TRP A 18 -22.36 3.67 -7.78
N LYS A 19 -22.05 2.67 -8.62
CA LYS A 19 -22.16 1.24 -8.25
C LYS A 19 -21.23 0.82 -7.11
N ILE A 20 -20.13 1.55 -6.89
CA ILE A 20 -19.25 1.32 -5.72
C ILE A 20 -20.04 1.48 -4.41
N ARG A 21 -21.08 2.33 -4.39
CA ARG A 21 -21.92 2.55 -3.22
C ARG A 21 -22.66 1.29 -2.76
N ASP A 22 -22.99 0.38 -3.69
CA ASP A 22 -23.68 -0.86 -3.35
C ASP A 22 -22.77 -1.75 -2.48
N TYR A 23 -21.49 -1.89 -2.86
CA TYR A 23 -20.49 -2.59 -2.04
C TYR A 23 -20.24 -1.91 -0.68
N ILE A 24 -20.22 -0.58 -0.65
CA ILE A 24 -20.09 0.19 0.60
C ILE A 24 -21.31 -0.04 1.52
N GLN A 25 -22.50 -0.22 0.95
CA GLN A 25 -23.70 -0.52 1.72
C GLN A 25 -23.63 -1.92 2.34
N ASP A 26 -23.09 -2.91 1.63
CA ASP A 26 -22.84 -4.24 2.18
C ASP A 26 -21.86 -4.17 3.36
N LEU A 27 -20.77 -3.42 3.21
CA LEU A 27 -19.80 -3.17 4.28
C LEU A 27 -20.45 -2.48 5.49
N ASN A 28 -21.37 -1.54 5.26
CA ASN A 28 -22.13 -0.89 6.32
C ASN A 28 -22.99 -1.88 7.12
N ASN A 29 -23.63 -2.83 6.44
CA ASN A 29 -24.48 -3.82 7.10
C ASN A 29 -23.63 -4.75 7.99
N ILE A 30 -22.47 -5.19 7.49
CA ILE A 30 -21.51 -6.01 8.25
C ILE A 30 -20.96 -5.23 9.45
N LYS A 31 -20.63 -3.95 9.26
CA LYS A 31 -20.20 -3.03 10.33
C LYS A 31 -21.20 -2.98 11.49
N GLU A 32 -22.50 -2.87 11.21
CA GLU A 32 -23.53 -2.91 12.27
C GLU A 32 -23.58 -4.29 12.98
N GLY A 33 -23.39 -5.38 12.24
CA GLY A 33 -23.27 -6.73 12.78
C GLY A 33 -22.10 -6.87 13.78
N ILE A 34 -20.92 -6.37 13.41
CA ILE A 34 -19.74 -6.37 14.30
C ILE A 34 -19.98 -5.50 15.54
N ILE A 35 -20.55 -4.30 15.38
CA ILE A 35 -20.83 -3.42 16.52
C ILE A 35 -21.80 -4.10 17.49
N HIS A 36 -22.89 -4.69 16.98
CA HIS A 36 -23.83 -5.44 17.80
C HIS A 36 -23.15 -6.60 18.53
N PHE A 37 -22.30 -7.36 17.82
CA PHE A 37 -21.49 -8.41 18.41
C PHE A 37 -20.62 -7.88 19.56
N LEU A 38 -19.85 -6.82 19.37
CA LEU A 38 -18.95 -6.25 20.38
C LEU A 38 -19.70 -5.73 21.61
N VAL A 39 -20.82 -5.05 21.41
CA VAL A 39 -21.67 -4.54 22.51
C VAL A 39 -22.20 -5.68 23.37
N SER A 40 -22.53 -6.83 22.77
CA SER A 40 -23.08 -7.99 23.47
C SER A 40 -22.07 -8.74 24.36
N ARG A 41 -20.77 -8.50 24.19
CA ARG A 41 -19.71 -9.19 24.95
C ARG A 41 -19.57 -8.63 26.35
N LYS A 42 -19.62 -9.50 27.36
CA LYS A 42 -19.49 -9.10 28.78
C LYS A 42 -18.04 -9.13 29.24
N GLU A 43 -17.18 -9.78 28.47
CA GLU A 43 -15.76 -10.01 28.73
C GLU A 43 -14.91 -8.76 28.46
N LEU A 44 -15.41 -7.84 27.62
CA LEU A 44 -14.77 -6.56 27.34
C LEU A 44 -15.28 -5.48 28.30
N ASP A 45 -14.37 -4.69 28.86
CA ASP A 45 -14.71 -3.45 29.53
C ASP A 45 -15.18 -2.38 28.53
N ASP A 46 -15.86 -1.35 29.01
CA ASP A 46 -16.46 -0.32 28.16
C ASP A 46 -15.41 0.48 27.36
N VAL A 47 -14.20 0.67 27.90
CA VAL A 47 -13.12 1.40 27.20
C VAL A 47 -12.62 0.58 26.01
N THR A 48 -12.41 -0.72 26.20
CA THR A 48 -12.00 -1.62 25.12
C THR A 48 -13.09 -1.72 24.04
N LYS A 49 -14.37 -1.81 24.43
CA LYS A 49 -15.49 -1.79 23.47
C LYS A 49 -15.53 -0.53 22.63
N ASP A 50 -15.43 0.63 23.27
CA ASP A 50 -15.48 1.92 22.58
C ASP A 50 -14.32 2.07 21.58
N LEU A 51 -13.13 1.59 21.95
CA LEU A 51 -11.96 1.57 21.07
C LEU A 51 -12.22 0.70 19.82
N TRP A 52 -12.59 -0.57 20.00
CA TRP A 52 -12.79 -1.50 18.88
C TRP A 52 -13.97 -1.09 18.00
N ILE A 53 -15.06 -0.58 18.59
CA ILE A 53 -16.19 -0.01 17.84
C ILE A 53 -15.74 1.22 17.03
N SER A 54 -14.84 2.04 17.58
CA SER A 54 -14.28 3.19 16.87
C SER A 54 -13.46 2.75 15.65
N ASP A 55 -12.67 1.67 15.76
CA ASP A 55 -11.90 1.11 14.65
C ASP A 55 -12.80 0.57 13.54
N VAL A 56 -13.85 -0.18 13.90
CA VAL A 56 -14.89 -0.67 12.97
C VAL A 56 -15.59 0.48 12.24
N LYS A 57 -15.96 1.55 12.96
CA LYS A 57 -16.51 2.77 12.35
C LYS A 57 -15.51 3.44 11.43
N GLY A 58 -14.24 3.50 11.85
CA GLY A 58 -13.14 4.07 11.08
C GLY A 58 -12.96 3.38 9.73
N LEU A 59 -12.96 2.04 9.70
CA LEU A 59 -12.91 1.24 8.47
C LEU A 59 -13.99 1.69 7.47
N TYR A 60 -15.24 1.76 7.92
CA TYR A 60 -16.36 2.17 7.09
C TYR A 60 -16.25 3.63 6.62
N TYR A 61 -16.01 4.58 7.53
CA TYR A 61 -15.99 6.00 7.18
C TYR A 61 -14.81 6.40 6.30
N ASN A 62 -13.65 5.74 6.43
CA ASN A 62 -12.55 5.93 5.50
C ASN A 62 -12.93 5.42 4.09
N THR A 63 -13.64 4.29 3.98
CA THR A 63 -14.13 3.77 2.69
C THR A 63 -15.15 4.72 2.05
N VAL A 64 -16.10 5.28 2.82
CA VAL A 64 -17.04 6.31 2.34
C VAL A 64 -16.29 7.56 1.88
N SER A 65 -15.33 8.03 2.66
CA SER A 65 -14.51 9.20 2.32
C SER A 65 -13.73 8.98 1.03
N ALA A 66 -13.16 7.78 0.84
CA ALA A 66 -12.52 7.40 -0.41
C ALA A 66 -13.48 7.54 -1.60
N TRP A 67 -14.72 7.08 -1.48
CA TRP A 67 -15.73 7.18 -2.53
C TRP A 67 -16.10 8.63 -2.85
N GLU A 68 -16.29 9.47 -1.84
CA GLU A 68 -16.60 10.89 -2.04
C GLU A 68 -15.47 11.63 -2.77
N MET A 69 -14.21 11.33 -2.43
CA MET A 69 -13.05 11.87 -3.11
C MET A 69 -12.96 11.36 -4.56
N LEU A 70 -13.22 10.07 -4.81
CA LEU A 70 -13.23 9.49 -6.16
C LEU A 70 -14.32 10.14 -7.04
N LYS A 71 -15.53 10.31 -6.50
CA LYS A 71 -16.64 11.01 -7.16
C LYS A 71 -16.32 12.47 -7.46
N SER A 72 -15.48 13.11 -6.65
CA SER A 72 -15.00 14.47 -6.90
C SER A 72 -13.92 14.49 -7.98
N ALA A 73 -13.02 13.51 -7.99
CA ALA A 73 -12.01 13.33 -9.03
C ALA A 73 -12.63 13.09 -10.41
N SER A 74 -13.71 12.31 -10.48
CA SER A 74 -14.43 12.03 -11.73
C SER A 74 -15.14 13.26 -12.34
N LYS A 75 -15.21 14.38 -11.61
CA LYS A 75 -15.68 15.68 -12.11
C LYS A 75 -14.53 16.57 -12.62
N GLY A 76 -13.33 16.02 -12.75
CA GLY A 76 -12.14 16.69 -13.30
C GLY A 76 -11.15 17.19 -12.25
N ASN A 77 -11.40 16.98 -10.95
CA ASN A 77 -10.47 17.42 -9.90
C ASN A 77 -9.52 16.29 -9.47
N LEU A 78 -8.52 16.02 -10.31
CA LEU A 78 -7.61 14.88 -10.16
C LEU A 78 -6.80 14.88 -8.85
N ASN A 79 -6.63 16.03 -8.17
CA ASN A 79 -5.97 16.10 -6.87
C ASN A 79 -6.73 15.31 -5.77
N PHE A 80 -8.00 14.98 -5.99
CA PHE A 80 -8.76 14.11 -5.10
C PHE A 80 -8.52 12.62 -5.33
N LEU A 81 -7.90 12.22 -6.45
CA LEU A 81 -7.62 10.82 -6.74
C LEU A 81 -6.62 10.25 -5.72
N ASP A 82 -5.54 10.97 -5.45
CA ASP A 82 -4.54 10.56 -4.45
C ASP A 82 -5.13 10.54 -3.03
N LYS A 83 -5.99 11.51 -2.71
CA LYS A 83 -6.71 11.52 -1.42
C LYS A 83 -7.63 10.31 -1.29
N SER A 84 -8.32 9.94 -2.36
CA SER A 84 -9.18 8.76 -2.39
C SER A 84 -8.38 7.49 -2.11
N LYS A 85 -7.23 7.31 -2.79
CA LYS A 85 -6.31 6.20 -2.55
C LYS A 85 -5.86 6.16 -1.08
N ASN A 86 -5.42 7.29 -0.53
CA ASN A 86 -4.95 7.36 0.86
C ASN A 86 -6.05 6.95 1.85
N PHE A 87 -7.29 7.41 1.67
CA PHE A 87 -8.40 6.98 2.51
C PHE A 87 -8.67 5.47 2.39
N LEU A 88 -8.62 4.91 1.18
CA LEU A 88 -8.83 3.48 0.97
C LEU A 88 -7.70 2.64 1.61
N HIS A 89 -6.44 3.08 1.52
CA HIS A 89 -5.32 2.44 2.21
C HIS A 89 -5.49 2.50 3.73
N ASN A 90 -5.88 3.66 4.29
CA ASN A 90 -6.18 3.77 5.73
C ASN A 90 -7.30 2.81 6.15
N ALA A 91 -8.33 2.66 5.32
CA ALA A 91 -9.39 1.68 5.55
C ALA A 91 -8.84 0.24 5.58
N ARG A 92 -7.94 -0.12 4.66
CA ARG A 92 -7.29 -1.46 4.65
C ARG A 92 -6.47 -1.71 5.91
N SER A 93 -5.74 -0.71 6.41
CA SER A 93 -5.01 -0.84 7.68
C SER A 93 -5.96 -1.04 8.87
N LEU A 94 -7.10 -0.34 8.89
CA LEU A 94 -8.13 -0.53 9.91
C LEU A 94 -8.82 -1.89 9.81
N LEU A 95 -9.01 -2.43 8.60
CA LEU A 95 -9.53 -3.80 8.41
C LEU A 95 -8.66 -4.82 9.14
N ALA A 96 -7.33 -4.78 8.94
CA ALA A 96 -6.41 -5.70 9.61
C ALA A 96 -6.51 -5.60 11.14
N LYS A 97 -6.64 -4.38 11.66
CA LYS A 97 -6.84 -4.14 13.10
C LYS A 97 -8.17 -4.74 13.60
N VAL A 98 -9.28 -4.44 12.93
CA VAL A 98 -10.61 -4.97 13.27
C VAL A 98 -10.62 -6.49 13.24
N VAL A 99 -10.03 -7.11 12.22
CA VAL A 99 -9.93 -8.58 12.11
C VAL A 99 -9.14 -9.16 13.28
N SER A 100 -7.99 -8.58 13.63
CA SER A 100 -7.18 -9.02 14.77
C SER A 100 -7.94 -8.92 16.10
N GLU A 101 -8.65 -7.80 16.31
CA GLU A 101 -9.47 -7.56 17.51
C GLU A 101 -10.60 -8.57 17.66
N ILE A 102 -11.38 -8.82 16.59
CA ILE A 102 -12.48 -9.79 16.67
C ILE A 102 -11.99 -11.24 16.71
N LYS A 103 -10.87 -11.58 16.07
CA LYS A 103 -10.24 -12.93 16.11
C LYS A 103 -9.88 -13.37 17.54
N PHE A 104 -9.78 -12.43 18.49
CA PHE A 104 -9.68 -12.72 19.92
C PHE A 104 -10.77 -13.69 20.41
N PHE A 105 -12.00 -13.55 19.90
CA PHE A 105 -13.12 -14.42 20.22
C PHE A 105 -13.05 -15.65 19.29
N LYS A 106 -12.55 -16.78 19.80
CA LYS A 106 -12.37 -18.03 19.04
C LYS A 106 -13.68 -18.78 18.75
N GLU A 107 -14.67 -18.06 18.23
CA GLU A 107 -16.04 -18.55 17.96
C GLU A 107 -16.29 -18.68 16.45
N GLU A 108 -17.10 -19.66 16.04
CA GLU A 108 -17.44 -19.87 14.62
C GLU A 108 -18.13 -18.65 13.99
N LEU A 109 -19.02 -17.99 14.74
CA LEU A 109 -19.67 -16.75 14.31
C LEU A 109 -18.66 -15.65 13.95
N VAL A 110 -17.54 -15.59 14.68
CA VAL A 110 -16.48 -14.59 14.46
C VAL A 110 -15.74 -14.87 13.18
N LEU A 111 -15.42 -16.14 12.88
CA LEU A 111 -14.78 -16.52 11.62
C LEU A 111 -15.66 -16.14 10.42
N ASN A 112 -16.98 -16.30 10.54
CA ASN A 112 -17.93 -15.86 9.52
C ASN A 112 -17.93 -14.33 9.36
N LEU A 113 -17.97 -13.57 10.48
CA LEU A 113 -17.90 -12.10 10.44
C LEU A 113 -16.58 -11.60 9.82
N ILE A 114 -15.44 -12.21 10.16
CA ILE A 114 -14.14 -11.89 9.55
C ILE A 114 -14.22 -12.10 8.04
N THR A 115 -14.62 -13.30 7.62
CA THR A 115 -14.72 -13.68 6.20
C THR A 115 -15.65 -12.75 5.42
N GLU A 116 -16.82 -12.43 5.96
CA GLU A 116 -17.76 -11.49 5.34
C GLU A 116 -17.18 -10.08 5.21
N THR A 117 -16.49 -9.60 6.27
CA THR A 117 -15.88 -8.27 6.30
C THR A 117 -14.76 -8.15 5.26
N GLU A 118 -13.85 -9.12 5.23
CA GLU A 118 -12.74 -9.16 4.26
C GLU A 118 -13.26 -9.23 2.84
N ASN A 119 -14.20 -10.13 2.54
CA ASN A 119 -14.79 -10.24 1.21
C ASN A 119 -15.52 -8.96 0.78
N SER A 120 -16.30 -8.35 1.68
CA SER A 120 -17.00 -7.10 1.39
C SER A 120 -16.03 -5.93 1.15
N PHE A 121 -14.95 -5.85 1.93
CA PHE A 121 -13.92 -4.84 1.71
C PHE A 121 -13.14 -5.08 0.42
N GLU A 122 -12.78 -6.31 0.08
CA GLU A 122 -12.08 -6.63 -1.17
C GLU A 122 -12.94 -6.35 -2.42
N ASN A 123 -14.26 -6.50 -2.32
CA ASN A 123 -15.19 -6.04 -3.36
C ASN A 123 -15.15 -4.52 -3.53
N CYS A 124 -15.13 -3.77 -2.41
CA CYS A 124 -14.92 -2.32 -2.45
C CYS A 124 -13.58 -2.00 -3.10
N TRP A 125 -12.49 -2.58 -2.59
CA TRP A 125 -11.12 -2.37 -3.04
C TRP A 125 -10.97 -2.56 -4.54
N SER A 126 -11.43 -3.69 -5.06
CA SER A 126 -11.39 -4.03 -6.49
C SER A 126 -12.15 -3.02 -7.33
N ALA A 127 -13.34 -2.60 -6.88
CA ALA A 127 -14.16 -1.62 -7.60
C ALA A 127 -13.50 -0.22 -7.63
N PHE A 128 -12.88 0.21 -6.52
CA PHE A 128 -12.09 1.44 -6.46
C PHE A 128 -10.89 1.37 -7.40
N TYR A 129 -10.11 0.30 -7.32
CA TYR A 129 -8.85 0.19 -8.06
C TYR A 129 -9.08 0.17 -9.58
N ASN A 130 -10.17 -0.44 -10.04
CA ASN A 130 -10.61 -0.37 -11.43
C ASN A 130 -10.85 1.09 -11.87
N GLU A 131 -11.54 1.90 -11.08
CA GLU A 131 -11.77 3.30 -11.42
C GLU A 131 -10.49 4.15 -11.26
N PHE A 132 -9.62 3.84 -10.31
CA PHE A 132 -8.31 4.48 -10.21
C PHE A 132 -7.49 4.26 -11.48
N ASN A 133 -7.47 3.05 -12.03
CA ASN A 133 -6.75 2.76 -13.27
C ASN A 133 -7.33 3.53 -14.47
N ILE A 134 -8.65 3.73 -14.51
CA ILE A 134 -9.31 4.47 -15.60
C ILE A 134 -9.11 5.98 -15.48
N LEU A 135 -9.13 6.51 -14.26
CA LEU A 135 -9.02 7.95 -13.98
C LEU A 135 -7.58 8.43 -13.81
N THR A 136 -6.65 7.54 -13.46
CA THR A 136 -5.23 7.85 -13.50
C THR A 136 -4.92 8.14 -14.96
N PRO A 137 -4.52 9.38 -15.29
CA PRO A 137 -4.12 9.69 -16.65
C PRO A 137 -3.12 8.64 -17.06
N GLU A 138 -3.26 8.04 -18.25
CA GLU A 138 -2.16 7.30 -18.84
C GLU A 138 -0.97 8.25 -18.71
N ILE A 139 -0.05 7.91 -17.80
CA ILE A 139 1.23 8.56 -17.76
C ILE A 139 1.78 8.13 -19.10
N LYS A 140 1.64 8.99 -20.10
CA LYS A 140 2.40 8.90 -21.34
C LYS A 140 3.83 9.09 -20.87
N SER A 141 4.40 8.02 -20.34
CA SER A 141 5.77 7.90 -19.92
C SER A 141 6.59 7.83 -21.20
N THR A 142 6.50 8.90 -21.99
CA THR A 142 7.47 9.19 -23.05
C THR A 142 8.78 9.61 -22.43
N LYS A 143 8.78 10.00 -21.14
CA LYS A 143 9.99 10.28 -20.40
C LYS A 143 10.54 8.98 -19.84
N HIS A 144 11.67 8.55 -20.38
CA HIS A 144 12.51 7.51 -19.81
C HIS A 144 12.71 7.77 -18.30
N ILE A 145 12.27 6.83 -17.46
CA ILE A 145 12.53 6.86 -16.02
C ILE A 145 13.92 6.24 -15.82
N GLU A 146 14.85 7.01 -15.27
CA GLU A 146 16.19 6.51 -14.95
C GLU A 146 16.11 5.39 -13.90
N ARG A 147 16.91 4.32 -14.07
CA ARG A 147 16.92 3.20 -13.12
C ARG A 147 17.57 3.57 -11.79
N VAL A 148 18.56 4.46 -11.86
CA VAL A 148 19.31 4.97 -10.72
C VAL A 148 19.51 6.46 -10.91
N ILE A 149 19.11 7.25 -9.91
CA ILE A 149 19.32 8.70 -9.91
C ILE A 149 20.45 9.01 -8.94
N LYS A 150 21.56 9.55 -9.44
CA LYS A 150 22.63 10.08 -8.59
C LYS A 150 22.27 11.49 -8.15
N VAL A 151 21.91 11.65 -6.88
CA VAL A 151 21.59 12.96 -6.29
C VAL A 151 22.87 13.71 -5.91
N SER A 152 23.82 13.00 -5.31
CA SER A 152 25.14 13.53 -4.94
C SER A 152 26.19 12.42 -4.91
N ASP A 153 27.43 12.73 -4.51
CA ASP A 153 28.44 11.67 -4.26
C ASP A 153 28.13 10.82 -3.02
N SER A 154 27.24 11.30 -2.16
CA SER A 154 26.81 10.65 -0.93
C SER A 154 25.38 10.11 -0.97
N GLU A 155 24.68 10.20 -2.09
CA GLU A 155 23.25 9.86 -2.17
C GLU A 155 22.80 9.40 -3.56
N TYR A 156 22.06 8.30 -3.56
CA TYR A 156 21.46 7.65 -4.73
C TYR A 156 20.01 7.30 -4.45
N HIS A 157 19.15 7.48 -5.45
CA HIS A 157 17.74 7.11 -5.39
C HIS A 157 17.41 6.07 -6.47
N LEU A 158 16.53 5.13 -6.13
CA LEU A 158 15.94 4.19 -7.09
C LEU A 158 14.44 4.51 -7.24
N PRO A 159 14.02 5.08 -8.37
CA PRO A 159 12.62 5.40 -8.62
C PRO A 159 11.83 4.17 -9.07
N CYS A 160 10.53 4.19 -8.83
CA CYS A 160 9.60 3.23 -9.38
C CYS A 160 9.62 3.28 -10.91
N SER A 161 9.79 2.13 -11.55
CA SER A 161 9.84 1.98 -13.01
C SER A 161 8.49 2.24 -13.70
N VAL A 162 7.41 2.46 -12.94
CA VAL A 162 6.07 2.78 -13.46
C VAL A 162 5.78 4.28 -13.34
N CYS A 163 5.93 4.86 -12.15
CA CYS A 163 5.53 6.26 -11.90
C CYS A 163 6.69 7.22 -11.62
N GLY A 164 7.93 6.73 -11.50
CA GLY A 164 9.10 7.57 -11.21
C GLY A 164 9.24 8.03 -9.75
N LYS A 165 8.26 7.73 -8.87
CA LYS A 165 8.34 8.05 -7.44
C LYS A 165 9.53 7.33 -6.80
N ILE A 166 10.31 8.05 -6.00
CA ILE A 166 11.44 7.46 -5.26
C ILE A 166 10.91 6.35 -4.34
N SER A 167 11.43 5.14 -4.54
CA SER A 167 11.01 3.94 -3.80
C SER A 167 12.13 3.43 -2.89
N VAL A 168 13.38 3.71 -3.24
CA VAL A 168 14.54 3.42 -2.41
C VAL A 168 15.48 4.61 -2.37
N GLU A 169 15.99 4.93 -1.18
CA GLU A 169 17.09 5.86 -0.97
C GLU A 169 18.29 5.13 -0.38
N CYS A 170 19.49 5.46 -0.86
CA CYS A 170 20.77 5.02 -0.29
C CYS A 170 21.65 6.25 -0.08
N LYS A 171 21.89 6.64 1.16
CA LYS A 171 22.68 7.85 1.47
C LYS A 171 23.64 7.68 2.63
N ILE A 172 24.74 8.41 2.60
CA ILE A 172 25.62 8.56 3.78
C ILE A 172 25.00 9.64 4.67
N GLY A 173 24.72 9.31 5.92
CA GLY A 173 24.10 10.22 6.87
C GLY A 173 23.92 9.58 8.24
N TYR A 174 23.04 10.14 9.07
CA TYR A 174 22.71 9.57 10.38
C TYR A 174 21.41 8.78 10.26
N GLY A 175 21.45 7.50 10.61
CA GLY A 175 20.24 6.72 10.82
C GLY A 175 19.40 7.27 11.97
N ARG A 176 18.15 6.82 12.08
CA ARG A 176 17.20 7.29 13.10
C ARG A 176 17.74 7.19 14.53
N PHE A 177 18.63 6.23 14.79
CA PHE A 177 19.19 5.94 16.11
C PHE A 177 20.72 5.89 16.11
N ASP A 178 21.38 6.34 15.04
CA ASP A 178 22.84 6.25 14.95
C ASP A 178 23.50 7.52 15.51
N GLU A 179 24.54 7.34 16.33
CA GLU A 179 25.39 8.44 16.81
C GLU A 179 26.52 8.79 15.83
N HIS A 180 26.67 7.99 14.76
CA HIS A 180 27.75 8.10 13.79
C HIS A 180 27.20 8.06 12.38
N GLU A 181 27.90 8.69 11.43
CA GLU A 181 27.55 8.54 10.02
C GLU A 181 27.61 7.07 9.59
N SER A 182 26.55 6.64 8.93
CA SER A 182 26.31 5.31 8.41
C SER A 182 25.85 5.40 6.95
N LEU A 183 25.80 4.25 6.28
CA LEU A 183 25.08 4.11 5.02
C LEU A 183 23.62 3.82 5.35
N VAL A 184 22.73 4.78 5.15
CA VAL A 184 21.30 4.67 5.41
C VAL A 184 20.59 4.16 4.16
N TYR A 185 19.90 3.04 4.32
CA TYR A 185 18.94 2.49 3.37
C TYR A 185 17.52 2.84 3.81
N SER A 186 16.71 3.35 2.90
CA SER A 186 15.28 3.54 3.11
C SER A 186 14.52 2.94 1.93
N GLY A 187 13.81 1.83 2.17
CA GLY A 187 12.99 1.12 1.20
C GLY A 187 11.49 1.42 1.37
N ILE A 188 10.67 0.57 0.78
CA ILE A 188 9.19 0.70 0.83
C ILE A 188 8.58 0.10 2.10
N THR A 189 9.20 -0.91 2.73
CA THR A 189 8.72 -1.55 3.96
C THR A 189 9.53 -1.12 5.17
N HIS A 190 10.85 -0.94 5.02
CA HIS A 190 11.72 -0.64 6.16
C HIS A 190 12.85 0.35 5.85
N SER A 191 13.51 0.82 6.91
CA SER A 191 14.75 1.61 6.83
C SER A 191 15.78 1.03 7.78
N ARG A 192 17.05 0.99 7.36
CA ARG A 192 18.14 0.36 8.10
C ARG A 192 19.45 1.10 7.87
N SER A 193 20.34 1.00 8.84
CA SER A 193 21.68 1.59 8.79
C SER A 193 22.74 0.52 8.63
N LEU A 194 23.68 0.76 7.72
CA LEU A 194 24.83 -0.10 7.44
C LEU A 194 26.13 0.63 7.79
N ARG A 195 27.21 -0.13 7.99
CA ARG A 195 28.53 0.46 8.23
C ARG A 195 28.93 1.37 7.07
N LYS A 196 29.38 2.59 7.38
CA LYS A 196 29.77 3.61 6.38
C LYS A 196 30.78 3.10 5.34
N ASN A 197 31.71 2.22 5.73
CA ASN A 197 32.72 1.68 4.81
C ASN A 197 32.13 0.85 3.65
N LEU A 198 30.88 0.39 3.77
CA LEU A 198 30.15 -0.32 2.72
C LEU A 198 29.64 0.62 1.60
N ALA A 199 29.50 1.93 1.88
CA ALA A 199 28.97 2.91 0.92
C ALA A 199 29.79 2.95 -0.38
N ASN A 200 31.12 2.92 -0.29
CA ASN A 200 31.99 2.93 -1.46
C ASN A 200 31.77 1.72 -2.39
N LYS A 201 31.47 0.55 -1.81
CA LYS A 201 31.18 -0.66 -2.59
C LYS A 201 29.81 -0.54 -3.24
N LEU A 202 28.78 -0.20 -2.46
CA LEU A 202 27.42 -0.03 -2.98
C LEU A 202 27.34 1.05 -4.08
N PHE A 203 27.94 2.22 -3.87
CA PHE A 203 27.87 3.32 -4.84
C PHE A 203 28.61 3.02 -6.14
N LYS A 204 29.63 2.16 -6.11
CA LYS A 204 30.25 1.64 -7.35
C LYS A 204 29.30 0.75 -8.13
N ILE A 205 28.49 -0.05 -7.45
CA ILE A 205 27.48 -0.92 -8.08
C ILE A 205 26.35 -0.05 -8.67
N LEU A 206 25.83 0.90 -7.89
CA LEU A 206 24.77 1.82 -8.32
C LEU A 206 25.16 2.64 -9.56
N LYS A 207 26.42 3.07 -9.68
CA LYS A 207 26.94 3.76 -10.88
C LYS A 207 26.89 2.92 -12.16
N LYS A 208 26.82 1.60 -12.07
CA LYS A 208 26.67 0.70 -13.22
C LYS A 208 25.20 0.46 -13.59
N GLU A 209 24.26 0.93 -12.77
CA GLU A 209 22.82 0.67 -12.91
C GLU A 209 22.42 -0.81 -12.91
N ASP A 210 23.26 -1.69 -12.32
CA ASP A 210 23.00 -3.12 -12.19
C ASP A 210 22.18 -3.41 -10.92
N LEU A 211 20.85 -3.33 -11.04
CA LEU A 211 19.95 -3.52 -9.90
C LEU A 211 20.03 -4.93 -9.29
N SER A 212 20.36 -5.94 -10.09
CA SER A 212 20.57 -7.31 -9.60
C SER A 212 21.81 -7.41 -8.71
N GLU A 213 22.91 -6.74 -9.09
CA GLU A 213 24.11 -6.64 -8.26
C GLU A 213 23.83 -5.81 -6.98
N VAL A 214 23.04 -4.72 -7.07
CA VAL A 214 22.61 -3.95 -5.87
C VAL A 214 21.77 -4.84 -4.95
N HIS A 215 20.82 -5.58 -5.50
CA HIS A 215 19.94 -6.46 -4.74
C HIS A 215 20.73 -7.57 -4.03
N SER A 216 21.65 -8.22 -4.74
CA SER A 216 22.55 -9.24 -4.16
C SER A 216 23.42 -8.65 -3.06
N PHE A 217 23.95 -7.44 -3.26
CA PHE A 217 24.67 -6.72 -2.21
C PHE A 217 23.82 -6.48 -0.97
N MET A 218 22.56 -6.06 -1.12
CA MET A 218 21.66 -5.88 0.02
C MET A 218 21.38 -7.21 0.72
N LYS A 219 21.25 -8.31 -0.03
CA LYS A 219 21.12 -9.66 0.56
C LYS A 219 22.27 -10.03 1.48
N ASP A 220 23.49 -9.71 1.07
CA ASP A 220 24.70 -10.07 1.82
C ASP A 220 24.89 -9.25 3.10
N TYR A 221 24.37 -8.01 3.15
CA TYR A 221 24.71 -7.06 4.22
C TYR A 221 23.53 -6.47 5.00
N LEU A 222 22.30 -6.52 4.48
CA LEU A 222 21.13 -5.83 5.03
C LEU A 222 20.06 -6.79 5.60
N CYS A 223 19.49 -7.61 4.73
CA CYS A 223 18.43 -8.59 5.03
C CYS A 223 18.39 -9.65 3.93
N TYR A 224 17.88 -10.84 4.23
CA TYR A 224 17.92 -11.98 3.30
C TYR A 224 17.08 -11.76 2.02
N GLU A 225 16.10 -10.87 2.11
CA GLU A 225 15.15 -10.49 1.06
C GLU A 225 15.79 -9.51 0.07
N GLY A 226 16.85 -8.78 0.46
CA GLY A 226 17.51 -7.76 -0.36
C GLY A 226 16.72 -6.45 -0.43
N ILE A 227 16.66 -5.83 -1.62
CA ILE A 227 15.88 -4.60 -1.82
C ILE A 227 14.38 -4.95 -1.80
N ASP A 228 13.64 -4.39 -0.84
CA ASP A 228 12.19 -4.59 -0.64
C ASP A 228 11.30 -4.05 -1.78
N ALA A 229 11.83 -3.14 -2.60
CA ALA A 229 11.15 -2.57 -3.76
C ALA A 229 11.47 -3.26 -5.11
N TYR A 230 12.36 -4.26 -5.13
CA TYR A 230 12.91 -4.83 -6.38
C TYR A 230 12.23 -6.14 -6.78
N CYS A 231 11.88 -6.30 -8.06
CA CYS A 231 11.45 -7.59 -8.62
C CYS A 231 12.58 -8.20 -9.46
N PRO A 232 13.18 -9.33 -9.05
CA PRO A 232 14.29 -9.98 -9.76
C PRO A 232 13.98 -10.42 -11.18
N GLU A 233 12.74 -10.83 -11.45
CA GLU A 233 12.29 -11.34 -12.76
C GLU A 233 12.12 -10.20 -13.77
N CYS A 234 11.69 -9.03 -13.30
CA CYS A 234 11.53 -7.85 -14.14
C CYS A 234 12.78 -6.98 -14.21
N ASP A 235 13.74 -7.19 -13.29
CA ASP A 235 14.92 -6.33 -13.09
C ASP A 235 14.54 -4.85 -12.91
N LYS A 236 13.52 -4.59 -12.08
CA LYS A 236 12.87 -3.28 -11.89
C LYS A 236 12.54 -2.98 -10.44
N ILE A 237 12.44 -1.69 -10.14
CA ILE A 237 12.05 -1.15 -8.83
C ILE A 237 10.60 -0.69 -8.90
N TYR A 238 9.82 -0.97 -7.86
CA TYR A 238 8.41 -0.61 -7.76
C TYR A 238 8.14 0.06 -6.42
N CYS A 239 7.37 1.16 -6.44
CA CYS A 239 6.88 1.73 -5.19
C CYS A 239 5.84 0.80 -4.56
N TRP A 240 5.53 1.00 -3.29
CA TRP A 240 4.50 0.24 -2.55
C TRP A 240 3.23 -0.03 -3.37
N GLU A 241 2.68 1.01 -3.99
CA GLU A 241 1.43 0.92 -4.79
C GLU A 241 1.58 0.06 -6.04
N HIS A 242 2.67 0.21 -6.80
CA HIS A 242 2.88 -0.55 -8.05
C HIS A 242 3.48 -1.92 -7.82
N TYR A 243 4.10 -2.16 -6.66
CA TYR A 243 4.46 -3.49 -6.21
C TYR A 243 3.31 -4.18 -5.48
N ASN A 244 2.12 -3.56 -5.44
CA ASN A 244 0.93 -4.07 -4.75
C ASN A 244 1.27 -4.71 -3.39
N ALA A 245 2.08 -4.01 -2.59
CA ALA A 245 2.62 -4.56 -1.36
C ALA A 245 1.50 -4.74 -0.33
N ARG A 246 1.46 -5.93 0.28
CA ARG A 246 0.47 -6.34 1.27
C ARG A 246 1.15 -6.95 2.49
N VAL A 247 0.65 -6.60 3.65
CA VAL A 247 1.08 -7.19 4.91
C VAL A 247 0.23 -8.42 5.17
N GLU A 248 0.88 -9.53 5.47
CA GLU A 248 0.27 -10.78 5.92
C GLU A 248 0.44 -10.88 7.45
N TYR A 249 -0.61 -11.36 8.12
CA TYR A 249 -0.60 -11.54 9.58
C TYR A 249 -0.87 -13.00 9.91
N ASP A 250 -0.07 -13.57 10.81
CA ASP A 250 -0.31 -14.89 11.39
C ASP A 250 -0.67 -14.74 12.89
N ASP A 251 -1.78 -15.35 13.28
CA ASP A 251 -2.31 -15.25 14.65
C ASP A 251 -2.40 -13.83 15.24
N GLY A 252 -2.64 -12.84 14.37
CA GLY A 252 -2.80 -11.43 14.76
C GLY A 252 -1.49 -10.68 14.96
N PHE A 253 -0.36 -11.35 14.70
CA PHE A 253 0.97 -10.77 14.66
C PHE A 253 1.40 -10.57 13.21
N TYR A 254 2.23 -9.56 12.98
CA TYR A 254 2.89 -9.38 11.69
C TYR A 254 3.68 -10.66 11.37
N ASP A 255 3.40 -11.26 10.22
CA ASP A 255 4.15 -12.41 9.70
C ASP A 255 5.15 -11.94 8.66
N CYS A 256 4.67 -11.41 7.53
CA CYS A 256 5.54 -10.91 6.47
C CYS A 256 4.86 -9.82 5.63
N THR A 257 5.62 -9.18 4.74
CA THR A 257 5.09 -8.34 3.67
C THR A 257 5.43 -8.99 2.33
N CYS A 258 4.41 -9.15 1.48
CA CYS A 258 4.54 -9.64 0.12
C CYS A 258 4.32 -8.51 -0.89
N GLY A 259 5.07 -8.50 -1.99
CA GLY A 259 4.88 -7.63 -3.15
C GLY A 259 4.53 -8.43 -4.41
N GLU A 260 3.56 -7.93 -5.18
CA GLU A 260 3.20 -8.40 -6.52
C GLU A 260 3.47 -7.32 -7.57
N CYS A 261 4.43 -7.53 -8.46
CA CYS A 261 4.77 -6.50 -9.45
C CYS A 261 3.69 -6.41 -10.55
N PRO A 262 3.68 -5.37 -11.41
CA PRO A 262 2.69 -5.24 -12.48
C PRO A 262 2.69 -6.37 -13.52
N ALA A 263 3.73 -7.21 -13.55
CA ALA A 263 3.80 -8.41 -14.37
C ALA A 263 3.24 -9.67 -13.68
N GLY A 264 2.76 -9.56 -12.43
CA GLY A 264 2.21 -10.66 -11.64
C GLY A 264 3.23 -11.51 -10.88
N HIS A 265 4.49 -11.08 -10.76
CA HIS A 265 5.50 -11.81 -9.98
C HIS A 265 5.35 -11.49 -8.50
N LEU A 266 5.17 -12.53 -7.69
CA LEU A 266 5.01 -12.46 -6.24
C LEU A 266 6.33 -12.72 -5.52
N ARG A 267 6.66 -11.91 -4.50
CA ARG A 267 7.82 -12.11 -3.63
C ARG A 267 7.53 -11.65 -2.20
N MET A 268 8.04 -12.38 -1.21
CA MET A 268 8.22 -11.83 0.13
C MET A 268 9.31 -10.74 0.09
N ILE A 269 9.00 -9.58 0.64
CA ILE A 269 9.87 -8.39 0.60
C ILE A 269 10.29 -7.91 1.99
N ASP A 270 9.63 -8.42 3.03
CA ASP A 270 9.96 -8.17 4.44
C ASP A 270 9.44 -9.35 5.28
N ASP A 271 10.22 -9.76 6.28
CA ASP A 271 9.98 -10.86 7.23
C ASP A 271 10.45 -10.38 8.62
#